data_AF-A0A512AMF9-F1
#
_entry.id   AF-A0A512AMF9-F1
#
_cell.length_a   1.000
_cell.length_b   1.000
_cell.length_c   1.000
_cell.angle_alpha   90.00
_cell.angle_beta   90.00
_cell.angle_gamma   90.00
#
_symmetry.space_group_name_H-M   'P 1'
#
loop_
_entity.id
_entity.type
_entity.pdbx_description
1 polymer ?
#
loop_
_entity_poly.entity_id
_entity_poly.type
_entity_poly.pdbx_seq_one_letter_code
_entity_poly.pdbx_strand_id
1 'polypeptide(L)' 'MDDFITLEGEPVTSDERFFRLRTASFTPDHAGHTELERALIKEFRWFTAAELAEWHEPVFPVNILDLLQAEVS' A
#
# COMPACT_ATOMS: atom_id res chain seq x y z
N MET A 1 -15.39 -3.28 2.22
CA MET A 1 -15.50 -4.64 2.77
C MET A 1 -15.23 -5.59 1.64
N ASP A 2 -14.06 -6.22 1.67
CA ASP A 2 -13.60 -7.16 0.67
C ASP A 2 -13.31 -8.50 1.33
N ASP A 3 -13.75 -9.58 0.68
CA ASP A 3 -13.51 -10.95 1.13
C ASP A 3 -12.37 -11.55 0.31
N PHE A 4 -11.31 -12.00 0.97
CA PHE A 4 -10.18 -12.67 0.32
C PHE A 4 -9.56 -13.76 1.21
N ILE A 5 -8.71 -14.58 0.61
CA ILE A 5 -7.92 -15.59 1.30
C ILE A 5 -6.50 -15.05 1.49
N THR A 6 -5.98 -15.03 2.72
CA THR A 6 -4.61 -14.62 2.99
C THR A 6 -3.59 -15.57 2.35
N LEU A 7 -2.31 -15.20 2.36
CA LEU A 7 -1.23 -16.08 1.86
C LEU A 7 -1.14 -17.39 2.66
N GLU A 8 -1.58 -17.39 3.91
CA GLU A 8 -1.66 -18.55 4.80
C GLU A 8 -2.91 -19.42 4.56
N GLY A 9 -3.82 -19.00 3.68
CA GLY A 9 -5.04 -19.73 3.36
C GLY A 9 -6.23 -19.39 4.24
N GLU A 10 -6.17 -18.33 5.05
CA GLU A 10 -7.24 -17.95 5.96
C GLU A 10 -8.27 -17.04 5.28
N PRO A 11 -9.58 -17.34 5.36
CA PRO A 11 -10.61 -16.44 4.86
C PRO A 11 -10.77 -15.23 5.78
N VAL A 12 -10.66 -14.04 5.22
CA VAL A 12 -10.80 -12.78 5.94
C VAL A 12 -11.74 -11.82 5.21
N THR A 13 -12.55 -11.10 5.99
CA THR A 13 -13.28 -9.92 5.53
C THR A 13 -12.54 -8.69 6.01
N SER A 14 -12.06 -7.86 5.09
CA SER A 14 -11.28 -6.65 5.40
C SER A 14 -12.10 -5.39 5.11
N ASP A 15 -12.00 -4.39 6.00
CA ASP A 15 -12.45 -3.01 5.75
C ASP A 15 -11.23 -2.10 5.65
N GLU A 16 -10.85 -1.72 4.43
CA GLU A 16 -9.65 -0.92 4.17
C GLU A 16 -9.99 0.56 4.06
N ARG A 17 -9.14 1.40 4.66
CA ARG A 17 -9.26 2.87 4.60
C ARG A 17 -7.91 3.48 4.28
N PHE A 18 -7.88 4.29 3.23
CA PHE A 18 -6.66 4.93 2.74
C PHE A 18 -6.64 6.41 3.11
N PHE A 19 -5.48 6.90 3.56
CA PHE A 19 -5.27 8.29 3.96
C PHE A 19 -4.09 8.89 3.20
N ARG A 20 -4.21 10.15 2.77
CA ARG A 20 -3.12 10.88 2.11
C ARG A 20 -2.40 11.78 3.12
N LEU A 21 -1.07 11.64 3.18
CA LEU A 21 -0.19 12.45 4.02
C LEU A 21 0.85 13.14 3.14
N ARG A 22 1.26 14.36 3.52
CA ARG A 22 2.38 15.07 2.86
C ARG A 22 3.59 15.05 3.80
N THR A 23 4.73 14.63 3.27
CA THR A 23 5.99 14.49 4.01
C THR A 23 7.19 14.68 3.09
N ALA A 24 8.37 14.91 3.67
CA ALA A 24 9.63 14.77 2.95
C ALA A 24 9.91 13.28 2.68
N SER A 25 10.72 12.98 1.66
CA SER A 25 11.13 11.60 1.38
C SER A 25 11.95 11.04 2.54
N PHE A 26 11.69 9.78 2.92
CA PHE A 26 12.43 9.06 3.95
C PHE A 26 12.54 7.57 3.61
N THR A 27 13.43 6.86 4.29
CA THR A 27 13.45 5.40 4.25
C THR A 27 12.65 4.86 5.44
N PRO A 28 11.64 4.00 5.23
CA PRO A 28 10.87 3.43 6.34
C PRO A 28 11.75 2.67 7.34
N ASP A 29 11.63 3.01 8.61
CA ASP A 29 12.17 2.21 9.72
C ASP A 29 11.19 1.06 10.03
N HIS A 30 11.66 -0.17 9.86
CA HIS A 30 10.88 -1.39 10.03
C HIS A 30 11.29 -2.17 11.29
N ALA A 31 12.07 -1.57 12.21
CA ALA A 31 12.46 -2.20 13.47
C ALA A 31 11.24 -2.61 14.34
N GLY A 32 10.12 -1.89 14.20
CA GLY A 32 8.86 -2.18 14.91
C GLY A 32 7.99 -3.26 14.27
N HIS A 33 8.35 -3.80 13.10
CA HIS A 33 7.53 -4.83 12.44
C HIS A 33 7.48 -6.13 13.26
N THR A 34 6.42 -6.89 13.10
CA THR A 34 6.31 -8.28 13.52
C THR A 34 7.17 -9.19 12.62
N GLU A 35 7.36 -10.45 13.03
CA GLU A 35 8.09 -11.42 12.20
C GLU A 35 7.39 -11.70 10.86
N LEU A 36 6.06 -11.76 10.88
CA LEU A 36 5.25 -11.96 9.68
C LEU A 36 5.39 -10.78 8.70
N GLU A 37 5.30 -9.55 9.18
CA GLU A 37 5.46 -8.35 8.34
C GLU A 37 6.86 -8.28 7.72
N ARG A 38 7.91 -8.64 8.47
CA ARG A 38 9.27 -8.75 7.90
C ARG A 38 9.40 -9.86 6.86
N ALA A 39 8.67 -10.95 7.03
CA ALA A 39 8.66 -12.05 6.07
C ALA A 39 7.90 -11.66 4.79
N LEU A 40 6.85 -10.84 4.87
CA LEU A 40 6.01 -10.49 3.74
C LEU A 40 6.47 -9.21 3.01
N ILE A 41 6.91 -8.17 3.73
CA ILE A 41 7.36 -6.90 3.14
C ILE A 41 8.81 -7.03 2.69
N LYS A 42 9.03 -6.98 1.37
CA LYS A 42 10.34 -7.24 0.76
C LYS A 42 11.17 -5.98 0.56
N GLU A 43 10.53 -4.91 0.09
CA GLU A 43 11.20 -3.66 -0.25
C GLU A 43 10.29 -2.45 -0.08
N PHE A 44 10.91 -1.28 0.01
CA PHE A 44 10.23 0.01 0.01
C PHE A 44 10.77 0.85 -1.13
N ARG A 45 9.84 1.42 -1.92
CA ARG A 45 10.17 2.29 -3.04
C ARG A 45 9.21 3.48 -3.06
N TRP A 46 9.77 4.66 -3.31
CA TRP A 46 9.00 5.84 -3.68
C TRP A 46 8.68 5.79 -5.17
N PHE A 47 7.43 6.06 -5.53
CA PHE A 47 6.97 6.19 -6.90
C PHE A 47 6.63 7.64 -7.22
N THR A 48 6.99 8.08 -8.42
CA THR A 48 6.31 9.19 -9.08
C THR A 48 4.95 8.73 -9.63
N ALA A 49 4.04 9.66 -9.87
CA ALA A 49 2.73 9.34 -10.46
C ALA A 49 2.86 8.68 -11.85
N ALA A 50 3.87 9.06 -12.64
CA ALA A 50 4.14 8.47 -13.94
C ALA A 50 4.64 7.02 -13.82
N GLU A 51 5.60 6.75 -12.92
CA GLU A 51 6.06 5.38 -12.66
C GLU A 51 4.94 4.48 -12.17
N LEU A 52 4.07 5.00 -11.30
CA LEU A 52 2.95 4.24 -10.76
C LEU A 52 1.91 3.88 -11.83
N ALA A 53 1.68 4.77 -12.81
CA ALA A 53 0.75 4.54 -13.91
C ALA A 53 1.22 3.45 -14.88
N GLU A 54 2.52 3.21 -14.97
CA GLU A 54 3.13 2.20 -15.83
C GLU A 54 3.59 0.95 -15.06
N TRP A 55 3.32 0.88 -13.75
CA TRP A 55 3.75 -0.24 -12.92
C TRP A 55 2.99 -1.52 -13.27
N HIS A 56 3.74 -2.62 -13.42
CA HIS A 56 3.23 -3.87 -13.95
C HIS A 56 2.64 -4.80 -12.87
N GLU A 57 3.02 -4.60 -11.61
CA GLU A 57 2.46 -5.38 -10.49
C GLU A 57 1.17 -4.73 -9.97
N PRO A 58 0.26 -5.51 -9.34
CA PRO A 58 -0.92 -4.96 -8.71
C PRO A 58 -0.57 -3.92 -7.64
N VAL A 59 -1.22 -2.76 -7.72
CA VAL A 59 -1.13 -1.70 -6.70
C VAL A 59 -2.50 -1.51 -6.08
N PHE A 60 -2.52 -1.46 -4.74
CA PHE A 60 -3.72 -1.20 -3.97
C PHE A 60 -3.59 0.13 -3.20
N PRO A 61 -4.64 0.96 -3.17
CA PRO A 61 -5.94 0.73 -3.81
C PRO A 61 -5.84 0.91 -5.34
N VAL A 62 -6.70 0.22 -6.09
CA VAL A 62 -6.65 0.24 -7.57
C VAL A 62 -6.89 1.63 -8.17
N ASN A 63 -7.54 2.53 -7.44
CA ASN A 63 -7.79 3.92 -7.81
C ASN A 63 -6.81 4.90 -7.14
N ILE A 64 -5.62 4.45 -6.72
CA ILE A 64 -4.64 5.30 -6.01
C ILE A 64 -4.29 6.59 -6.77
N LEU A 65 -4.18 6.55 -8.11
CA LEU A 65 -3.89 7.73 -8.92
C LEU A 65 -5.02 8.77 -8.82
N ASP A 66 -6.28 8.33 -8.84
CA ASP A 66 -7.43 9.20 -8.68
C ASP A 66 -7.44 9.81 -7.26
N LEU A 67 -7.15 9.02 -6.22
CA LEU A 67 -7.06 9.49 -4.84
C LEU A 67 -5.93 10.51 -4.64
N LEU A 68 -4.82 10.37 -5.38
CA LEU A 68 -3.74 11.34 -5.33
C LEU A 68 -4.13 12.68 -5.98
N GLN A 69 -4.98 12.65 -7.01
CA GLN A 69 -5.50 13.85 -7.69
C GLN A 69 -6.68 14.49 -6.96
N ALA A 70 -7.41 13.72 -6.15
CA ALA A 70 -8.54 14.23 -5.38
C ALA A 70 -8.11 15.44 -4.53
N GLU A 71 -8.88 16.51 -4.65
CA GLU A 71 -8.69 17.69 -3.83
C GLU A 71 -8.96 17.32 -2.37
N VAL A 72 -8.04 17.70 -1.49
CA VAL A 72 -8.26 17.59 -0.04
C VAL A 72 -8.72 18.96 0.40
N SER A 73 -10.02 19.08 0.65
CA SER A 73 -10.65 20.27 1.24
C SER A 73 -10.17 20.54 2.67
#